data_AF-A0A962TB38-F1
#
_entry.id   AF-A0A962TB38-F1
#
_cell.length_a   1.000
_cell.length_b   1.000
_cell.length_c   1.000
_cell.angle_alpha   90.00
_cell.angle_beta   90.00
_cell.angle_gamma   90.00
#
_symmetry.space_group_name_H-M   'P 1'
#
loop_
_entity.id
_entity.type
_entity.pdbx_description
1 polymer ?
#
loop_
_entity_poly.entity_id
_entity_poly.type
_entity_poly.pdbx_seq_one_letter_code
_entity_poly.pdbx_strand_id
1 'polypeptide(L)'
;MAERQFASLYKTADQFIAQANTLIDNTDLATIAAGLRYAAARFAAFEASLQTDDLRRDKEDALDAYLDEIRMMLDENLEQYIEQQSKT
;
A
#
# COMPACT_ATOMS: atom_id res chain seq x y z
N MET A 1 16.47 -11.71 -11.44
CA MET A 1 15.30 -12.28 -10.72
C MET A 1 14.55 -11.20 -9.93
N ALA A 2 15.26 -10.29 -9.25
CA ALA A 2 14.67 -9.13 -8.56
C ALA A 2 13.74 -8.26 -9.45
N GLU A 3 14.16 -7.91 -10.68
CA GLU A 3 13.35 -7.10 -11.61
C GLU A 3 11.97 -7.69 -11.93
N ARG A 4 11.83 -9.02 -12.00
CA ARG A 4 10.53 -9.68 -12.25
C ARG A 4 9.59 -9.60 -11.04
N GLN A 5 10.15 -9.56 -9.84
CA GLN A 5 9.37 -9.51 -8.60
C GLN A 5 8.77 -8.11 -8.40
N PHE A 6 9.55 -7.06 -8.68
CA PHE A 6 9.05 -5.68 -8.75
C PHE A 6 7.99 -5.49 -9.84
N ALA A 7 8.18 -6.07 -11.03
CA ALA A 7 7.18 -5.99 -12.10
C ALA A 7 5.83 -6.61 -11.70
N SER A 8 5.85 -7.72 -10.93
CA SER A 8 4.61 -8.32 -10.42
C SER A 8 3.95 -7.45 -9.36
N LEU A 9 4.73 -6.88 -8.44
CA LEU A 9 4.24 -5.96 -7.41
C LEU A 9 3.53 -4.75 -8.04
N TYR A 10 4.21 -4.05 -8.95
CA TYR A 10 3.65 -2.87 -9.61
C TYR A 10 2.39 -3.20 -10.40
N LYS A 11 2.40 -4.30 -11.16
CA LYS A 11 1.20 -4.74 -11.91
C LYS A 11 0.02 -5.01 -10.98
N THR A 12 0.25 -5.59 -9.81
CA THR A 12 -0.81 -5.82 -8.81
C THR A 12 -1.27 -4.50 -8.18
N ALA A 13 -0.35 -3.60 -7.84
CA ALA A 13 -0.70 -2.26 -7.33
C ALA A 13 -1.56 -1.47 -8.33
N ASP A 14 -1.21 -1.51 -9.61
CA ASP A 14 -1.97 -0.86 -10.69
C ASP A 14 -3.40 -1.38 -10.79
N GLN A 15 -3.64 -2.67 -10.50
CA GLN A 15 -4.99 -3.22 -10.49
C GLN A 15 -5.84 -2.65 -9.35
N PHE A 16 -5.26 -2.42 -8.17
CA PHE A 16 -5.97 -1.75 -7.07
C PHE A 16 -6.26 -0.28 -7.41
N ILE A 17 -5.31 0.43 -8.02
CA ILE A 17 -5.49 1.81 -8.46
C ILE A 17 -6.56 1.91 -9.56
N ALA A 18 -6.56 1.00 -10.55
CA ALA A 18 -7.58 0.96 -11.60
C ALA A 18 -8.99 0.78 -11.03
N GLN A 19 -9.13 -0.09 -10.02
CA GLN A 19 -10.39 -0.26 -9.32
C GLN A 19 -10.80 1.01 -8.56
N ALA A 20 -9.87 1.65 -7.85
CA ALA A 20 -10.12 2.92 -7.16
C ALA A 20 -10.56 4.02 -8.13
N ASN A 21 -9.95 4.09 -9.31
CA ASN A 21 -10.32 5.04 -10.36
C ASN A 21 -11.74 4.81 -10.89
N THR A 22 -12.23 3.56 -10.90
CA THR A 22 -13.62 3.25 -11.29
C THR A 22 -14.64 3.72 -10.24
N LEU A 23 -14.22 3.82 -8.98
CA LEU A 23 -15.12 4.24 -7.89
C LEU A 23 -15.32 5.77 -7.83
N ILE A 24 -14.44 6.56 -8.47
CA ILE A 24 -14.45 8.02 -8.35
C ILE A 24 -15.71 8.68 -8.91
N ASP A 25 -16.40 8.02 -9.85
CA ASP A 25 -17.65 8.49 -10.42
C ASP A 25 -18.80 8.53 -9.41
N ASN A 26 -18.70 7.75 -8.32
CA ASN A 26 -19.77 7.54 -7.35
C ASN A 26 -19.38 7.90 -5.91
N THR A 27 -18.11 8.26 -5.67
CA THR A 27 -17.58 8.50 -4.32
C THR A 27 -16.42 9.49 -4.40
N ASP A 28 -16.31 10.38 -3.42
CA ASP A 28 -15.23 11.36 -3.40
C ASP A 28 -13.85 10.74 -3.18
N LEU A 29 -12.82 11.43 -3.68
CA LEU A 29 -11.43 10.97 -3.62
C LEU A 29 -10.96 10.70 -2.17
N ALA A 30 -11.38 11.51 -1.20
CA ALA A 30 -10.92 11.35 0.18
C ALA A 30 -11.46 10.06 0.80
N THR A 31 -12.73 9.73 0.53
CA THR A 31 -13.35 8.47 0.95
C THR A 31 -12.68 7.26 0.28
N ILE A 32 -12.41 7.32 -1.03
CA ILE A 32 -11.72 6.23 -1.76
C ILE A 32 -10.30 6.04 -1.21
N ALA A 33 -9.54 7.12 -1.02
CA ALA A 33 -8.18 7.06 -0.50
C ALA A 33 -8.13 6.51 0.94
N ALA A 34 -9.07 6.91 1.80
CA ALA A 34 -9.20 6.34 3.15
C ALA A 34 -9.58 4.86 3.10
N GLY A 35 -10.50 4.49 2.20
CA GLY A 35 -10.90 3.11 1.95
C GLY A 35 -9.74 2.22 1.53
N LEU A 36 -8.89 2.68 0.61
CA LEU A 36 -7.69 1.95 0.19
C LEU A 36 -6.72 1.71 1.34
N ARG A 37 -6.43 2.75 2.15
CA ARG A 37 -5.57 2.60 3.34
C ARG A 37 -6.13 1.59 4.33
N TYR A 38 -7.45 1.63 4.57
CA TYR A 38 -8.11 0.67 5.45
C TYR A 38 -8.11 -0.75 4.89
N ALA A 39 -8.31 -0.92 3.59
CA ALA A 39 -8.23 -2.20 2.91
C ALA A 39 -6.83 -2.81 3.00
N ALA A 40 -5.78 -2.01 2.75
CA ALA A 40 -4.39 -2.42 2.90
C ALA A 40 -4.08 -2.88 4.33
N ALA A 41 -4.50 -2.13 5.35
CA ALA A 41 -4.31 -2.51 6.74
C ALA A 41 -4.99 -3.85 7.10
N ARG A 42 -6.21 -4.09 6.59
CA ARG A 42 -6.91 -5.38 6.79
C ARG A 42 -6.21 -6.54 6.11
N PHE A 43 -5.68 -6.31 4.91
CA PHE A 43 -4.97 -7.34 4.17
C PHE A 43 -3.62 -7.68 4.83
N ALA A 44 -2.88 -6.66 5.28
CA ALA A 44 -1.64 -6.86 6.04
C ALA A 44 -1.87 -7.60 7.36
N ALA A 45 -2.95 -7.28 8.10
CA ALA A 45 -3.31 -8.02 9.30
C ALA A 45 -3.65 -9.49 9.01
N PHE A 46 -4.31 -9.76 7.88
CA PHE A 46 -4.57 -11.13 7.42
C PHE A 46 -3.26 -11.85 7.05
N GLU A 47 -2.37 -11.21 6.31
CA GLU A 47 -1.04 -11.75 5.98
C GLU A 47 -0.25 -12.13 7.25
N ALA A 48 -0.14 -11.22 8.21
CA ALA A 48 0.54 -11.52 9.49
C ALA A 48 -0.08 -12.72 10.19
N SER A 49 -1.42 -12.84 10.18
CA SER A 49 -2.11 -13.98 10.81
C SER A 49 -1.78 -15.33 10.18
N LEU A 50 -1.33 -15.36 8.92
CA LEU A 50 -0.90 -16.58 8.23
C LEU A 50 0.58 -16.92 8.47
N GLN A 51 1.37 -15.97 8.96
CA GLN A 51 2.83 -16.10 9.12
C GLN A 51 3.25 -16.55 10.53
N THR A 52 2.32 -16.62 11.48
CA THR A 52 2.60 -17.01 12.87
C THR A 52 1.48 -17.83 13.49
N ASP A 53 1.84 -18.71 14.43
CA ASP A 53 0.91 -19.44 15.28
C ASP A 53 0.47 -18.61 16.51
N ASP A 54 1.16 -17.49 16.82
CA ASP A 54 0.83 -16.60 17.93
C ASP A 54 0.96 -15.12 17.53
N LEU A 55 -0.06 -14.62 16.83
CA LEU A 55 -0.14 -13.22 16.42
C LEU A 55 -0.13 -12.25 17.61
N ARG A 56 -0.50 -12.67 18.82
CA ARG A 56 -0.45 -11.77 19.99
C ARG A 56 0.98 -11.45 20.38
N ARG A 57 1.88 -12.44 20.30
CA ARG A 57 3.32 -12.25 20.56
C ARG A 57 3.97 -11.42 19.45
N ASP A 58 3.63 -11.71 18.20
CA ASP A 58 4.35 -11.16 17.03
C ASP A 58 3.71 -9.87 16.46
N LYS A 59 2.64 -9.37 17.09
CA LYS A 59 1.86 -8.22 16.61
C LYS A 59 2.71 -6.97 16.39
N GLU A 60 3.54 -6.60 17.36
CA GLU A 60 4.30 -5.35 17.30
C GLU A 60 5.38 -5.43 16.22
N ASP A 61 6.10 -6.56 16.14
CA ASP A 61 7.10 -6.79 15.10
C ASP A 61 6.49 -6.73 13.68
N ALA A 62 5.32 -7.35 13.49
CA ALA A 62 4.60 -7.29 12.20
C ALA A 62 4.12 -5.86 11.88
N LEU A 63 3.64 -5.13 12.90
CA LEU A 63 3.18 -3.75 12.73
C LEU A 63 4.33 -2.84 12.29
N ASP A 64 5.48 -2.93 12.96
CA ASP A 64 6.66 -2.12 12.64
C ASP A 64 7.16 -2.43 11.23
N ALA A 65 7.29 -3.71 10.87
CA ALA A 65 7.73 -4.12 9.54
C ALA A 65 6.83 -3.55 8.42
N TYR A 66 5.51 -3.69 8.55
CA TYR A 66 4.59 -3.20 7.51
C TYR A 66 4.52 -1.67 7.44
N LEU A 67 4.60 -0.99 8.58
CA LEU A 67 4.61 0.47 8.60
C LEU A 67 5.89 1.03 7.97
N ASP A 68 7.04 0.40 8.19
CA ASP A 68 8.30 0.81 7.58
C ASP A 68 8.29 0.61 6.06
N GLU A 69 7.75 -0.51 5.56
CA GLU A 69 7.58 -0.73 4.12
C GLU A 69 6.65 0.32 3.49
N ILE A 70 5.49 0.58 4.11
CA ILE A 70 4.55 1.61 3.64
C ILE A 70 5.20 2.99 3.66
N ARG A 71 5.96 3.31 4.71
CA ARG A 71 6.64 4.59 4.84
C ARG A 71 7.63 4.79 3.70
N MET A 72 8.49 3.81 3.44
CA MET A 72 9.48 3.86 2.36
C MET A 72 8.80 4.08 1.00
N MET A 73 7.79 3.27 0.67
CA MET A 73 7.08 3.42 -0.61
C MET A 73 6.36 4.76 -0.73
N LEU A 74 5.72 5.25 0.34
CA LEU A 74 5.03 6.53 0.33
C LEU A 74 6.00 7.69 0.14
N ASP A 75 7.13 7.67 0.84
CA ASP A 75 8.19 8.67 0.74
C ASP A 75 8.72 8.78 -0.69
N GLU A 76 9.06 7.64 -1.31
CA GLU A 76 9.50 7.59 -2.72
C GLU A 76 8.47 8.19 -3.69
N ASN A 77 7.17 7.93 -3.47
CA ASN A 77 6.12 8.50 -4.32
C ASN A 77 5.94 10.00 -4.10
N LEU A 78 6.04 10.47 -2.85
CA LEU A 78 5.96 11.89 -2.54
C LEU A 78 7.13 12.67 -3.16
N GLU A 79 8.34 12.14 -3.09
CA GLU A 79 9.51 12.73 -3.75
C GLU A 79 9.31 12.83 -5.27
N GLN A 80 8.75 11.80 -5.92
CA GLN A 80 8.41 11.88 -7.34
C GLN A 80 7.42 13.02 -7.66
N TYR A 81 6.41 13.24 -6.82
CA TYR A 81 5.49 14.36 -7.00
C TYR A 81 6.17 15.72 -6.75
N ILE A 82 7.07 15.83 -5.77
CA ILE A 82 7.87 17.04 -5.51
C ILE A 82 8.74 17.38 -6.73
N GLU A 83 9.41 16.38 -7.31
CA GLU A 83 10.21 16.54 -8.52
C GLU A 83 9.37 16.95 -9.74
N GLN A 84 8.15 16.42 -9.89
CA GLN A 84 7.26 16.80 -10.99
C GLN A 84 6.76 18.24 -10.84
N GLN A 85 6.40 18.65 -9.63
CA GLN A 85 5.92 20.00 -9.35
C GLN A 85 7.01 21.05 -9.52
N SER A 86 8.26 20.74 -9.16
CA SER A 86 9.41 21.65 -9.32
C SER A 86 9.88 21.83 -10.78
N LYS A 87 9.41 20.99 -11.71
CA LYS A 87 9.67 21.09 -13.16
C LYS A 87 8.64 21.96 -13.90
N THR A 88 7.61 22.45 -13.20
CA THR A 88 6.52 23.27 -13.76
C THR A 88 6.68 24.73 -13.33
#